data_AF-A0A6P0SPP1-F1
#
_entry.id   AF-A0A6P0SPP1-F1
#
_cell.length_a   1.000
_cell.length_b   1.000
_cell.length_c   1.000
_cell.angle_alpha   90.00
_cell.angle_beta   90.00
_cell.angle_gamma   90.00
#
_symmetry.space_group_name_H-M   'P 1'
#
loop_
_entity.id
_entity.type
_entity.pdbx_description
1 polymer ?
#
loop_
_entity_poly.entity_id
_entity_poly.type
_entity_poly.pdbx_seq_one_letter_code
_entity_poly.pdbx_strand_id
1 'polypeptide(L)'
;MSDPTTGGNTHFISPRVLKGLEYQTPISKFYAEATYMSRRTEPDSLDFTLGDSHEMPLPGFVEALQRWSIPQNTGWYGYKGNIPESRQAVSAALQDKRGISILPEDIFMTNGTVVG
;
A
#
# COMPACT_ATOMS: atom_id res chain seq x y z
N MET A 1 -0.53 -42.22 -0.02
CA MET A 1 -0.30 -40.80 0.30
C MET A 1 -0.32 -40.71 1.82
N SER A 2 0.86 -40.52 2.42
CA SER A 2 1.09 -40.69 3.86
C SER A 2 0.49 -39.53 4.65
N ASP A 3 -0.05 -39.84 5.83
CA ASP A 3 -0.65 -38.89 6.78
C ASP A 3 0.41 -37.88 7.28
N PRO A 4 0.19 -36.55 7.11
CA PRO A 4 1.16 -35.52 7.50
C PRO A 4 1.29 -35.32 9.03
N THR A 5 0.58 -36.08 9.87
CA THR A 5 0.57 -35.86 11.33
C THR A 5 1.65 -36.61 12.12
N THR A 6 2.44 -37.50 11.49
CA THR A 6 3.31 -38.44 12.23
C THR A 6 4.70 -37.91 12.60
N GLY A 7 5.01 -36.63 12.40
CA GLY A 7 6.34 -36.10 12.68
C GLY A 7 6.37 -34.62 13.07
N GLY A 8 6.06 -34.33 14.34
CA GLY A 8 6.53 -33.13 15.05
C GLY A 8 6.20 -31.77 14.43
N ASN A 9 5.17 -31.12 14.99
CA ASN A 9 4.74 -29.73 14.78
C ASN A 9 3.88 -29.48 13.54
N THR A 10 2.64 -30.00 13.56
CA THR A 10 1.59 -29.53 12.67
C THR A 10 1.25 -28.07 13.02
N HIS A 11 1.75 -27.12 12.23
CA HIS A 11 1.32 -25.73 12.33
C HIS A 11 -0.11 -25.62 11.80
N PHE A 12 -1.07 -25.36 12.69
CA PHE A 12 -2.44 -25.10 12.29
C PHE A 12 -2.51 -23.74 11.58
N ILE A 13 -2.84 -23.75 10.30
CA ILE A 13 -3.11 -22.55 9.50
C ILE A 13 -4.63 -22.44 9.32
N SER A 14 -5.17 -21.25 9.58
CA SER A 14 -6.59 -20.98 9.37
C SER A 14 -7.01 -21.33 7.94
N PRO A 15 -8.10 -22.10 7.73
CA PRO A 15 -8.62 -22.39 6.40
C PRO A 15 -8.92 -21.13 5.56
N ARG A 16 -9.22 -19.99 6.22
CA ARG A 16 -9.42 -18.71 5.53
C ARG A 16 -8.12 -18.17 4.93
N VAL A 17 -7.01 -18.34 5.63
CA VAL A 17 -5.68 -17.94 5.15
C VAL A 17 -5.26 -18.84 3.99
N LEU A 18 -5.43 -20.16 4.13
CA LEU A 18 -5.14 -21.11 3.05
C LEU A 18 -5.94 -20.79 1.78
N LYS A 19 -7.25 -20.53 1.93
CA LYS A 19 -8.11 -20.14 0.81
C LYS A 19 -7.67 -18.82 0.16
N GLY A 20 -7.21 -17.85 0.94
CA GLY A 20 -6.63 -16.60 0.43
C GLY A 20 -5.38 -16.83 -0.42
N LEU A 21 -4.48 -17.73 0.04
CA LEU A 21 -3.26 -18.09 -0.68
C LEU A 21 -3.57 -18.82 -2.00
N GLU A 22 -4.56 -19.70 -2.02
CA GLU A 22 -5.00 -20.38 -3.24
C GLU A 22 -5.47 -19.38 -4.31
N TYR A 23 -6.25 -18.37 -3.93
CA TYR A 23 -6.69 -17.32 -4.87
C TYR A 23 -5.55 -16.49 -5.44
N GLN A 24 -4.48 -16.26 -4.67
CA GLN A 24 -3.31 -15.51 -5.13
C GLN A 24 -2.39 -16.34 -6.03
N THR A 25 -2.49 -17.67 -5.99
CA THR A 25 -1.54 -18.59 -6.65
C THR A 25 -1.38 -18.34 -8.16
N PRO A 26 -2.44 -18.13 -8.97
CA PRO A 26 -2.27 -17.88 -10.41
C PRO A 26 -1.52 -16.57 -10.72
N ILE A 27 -1.82 -15.50 -9.97
CA ILE A 27 -1.16 -14.21 -10.10
C ILE A 27 0.30 -14.30 -9.65
N SER A 28 0.56 -14.95 -8.52
CA SER A 28 1.91 -15.19 -8.01
C SER A 28 2.75 -16.02 -8.98
N LYS A 29 2.15 -17.04 -9.63
CA LYS A 29 2.81 -17.80 -10.70
C LYS A 29 3.11 -16.94 -11.91
N PHE A 30 2.17 -16.12 -12.36
CA PHE A 30 2.42 -15.16 -13.45
C PHE A 30 3.60 -14.22 -13.16
N TYR A 31 3.70 -13.72 -11.92
CA TYR A 31 4.84 -12.89 -11.51
C TYR A 31 6.16 -13.66 -11.40
N ALA A 32 6.12 -14.87 -10.84
CA ALA A 32 7.32 -15.65 -10.52
C ALA A 32 7.87 -16.47 -11.71
N GLU A 33 7.00 -16.88 -12.62
CA GLU A 33 7.40 -17.53 -13.86
C GLU A 33 8.07 -16.50 -14.79
N ALA A 34 9.04 -16.97 -15.57
CA ALA A 34 10.00 -16.18 -16.33
C ALA A 34 9.41 -15.39 -17.52
N THR A 35 8.20 -14.85 -17.39
CA THR A 35 7.51 -14.06 -18.43
C THR A 35 7.45 -12.58 -18.05
N TYR A 36 7.03 -12.24 -16.83
CA TYR A 36 6.95 -10.84 -16.42
C TYR A 36 8.30 -10.30 -15.93
N MET A 37 8.85 -10.88 -14.85
CA MET A 37 10.06 -10.36 -14.22
C MET A 37 11.31 -10.40 -15.11
N SER A 38 11.35 -11.34 -16.06
CA SER A 38 12.45 -11.48 -17.04
C SER A 38 12.38 -10.45 -18.18
N ARG A 39 11.17 -9.98 -18.53
CA ARG A 39 10.93 -9.12 -19.70
C ARG A 39 10.59 -7.67 -19.37
N ARG A 40 10.28 -7.35 -18.12
CA ARG A 40 9.87 -5.99 -17.69
C ARG A 40 10.91 -4.89 -17.95
N THR A 41 12.17 -5.26 -18.20
CA THR A 41 13.27 -4.33 -18.51
C THR A 41 13.72 -4.41 -19.98
N GLU A 42 13.05 -5.20 -20.81
CA GLU A 42 13.36 -5.29 -22.24
C GLU A 42 12.98 -3.96 -22.92
N PRO A 43 13.89 -3.32 -23.67
CA PRO A 43 13.67 -1.96 -24.21
C PRO A 43 12.43 -1.79 -25.07
N ASP A 44 12.03 -2.85 -25.80
CA ASP A 44 10.90 -2.84 -26.73
C ASP A 44 9.63 -3.48 -26.14
N SER A 45 9.64 -3.80 -24.84
CA SER A 45 8.49 -4.37 -24.16
C SER A 45 7.44 -3.29 -23.87
N LEU A 46 6.18 -3.59 -24.21
CA LEU A 46 5.03 -2.81 -23.77
C LEU A 46 4.39 -3.50 -22.57
N ASP A 47 4.65 -2.96 -21.39
CA ASP A 47 4.16 -3.50 -20.13
C ASP A 47 2.80 -2.89 -19.75
N PHE A 48 1.76 -3.71 -19.82
CA PHE A 48 0.39 -3.35 -19.41
C PHE A 48 -0.08 -4.16 -18.20
N THR A 49 0.85 -4.75 -17.45
CA THR A 49 0.53 -5.75 -16.42
C THR A 49 0.22 -5.11 -15.07
N LEU A 50 1.01 -4.11 -14.66
CA LEU A 50 0.89 -3.43 -13.37
C LEU A 50 0.44 -1.99 -13.53
N GLY A 51 -0.33 -1.52 -12.54
CA GLY A 51 -0.83 -0.14 -12.48
C GLY A 51 0.04 0.79 -11.62
N ASP A 52 1.32 0.49 -11.45
CA ASP A 52 2.23 1.38 -10.72
C ASP A 52 2.35 2.72 -11.46
N SER A 53 2.45 3.82 -10.71
CA SER A 53 2.56 5.15 -11.32
C SER A 53 3.87 5.28 -12.10
N HIS A 54 3.79 5.66 -13.37
CA HIS A 54 4.96 5.95 -14.20
C HIS A 54 5.42 7.41 -14.10
N GLU A 55 4.60 8.29 -13.54
CA GLU A 55 4.95 9.69 -13.32
C GLU A 55 5.82 9.86 -12.08
N MET A 56 6.79 10.78 -12.18
CA MET A 56 7.57 11.19 -11.02
C MET A 56 6.67 11.89 -9.98
N PRO A 57 6.93 11.69 -8.67
CA PRO A 57 6.18 12.39 -7.63
C PRO A 57 6.22 13.91 -7.82
N LEU A 58 5.11 14.59 -7.49
CA LEU A 58 5.02 16.04 -7.57
C LEU A 58 6.14 16.70 -6.74
N PRO A 59 6.82 17.75 -7.24
CA PRO A 59 7.93 18.40 -6.53
C PRO A 59 7.58 18.81 -5.09
N GLY A 60 6.39 19.39 -4.88
CA GLY A 60 5.94 19.79 -3.56
C GLY A 60 5.78 18.64 -2.55
N PHE A 61 5.53 17.42 -3.01
CA PHE A 61 5.51 16.24 -2.15
C PHE A 61 6.92 15.89 -1.66
N VAL A 62 7.89 15.89 -2.58
CA VAL A 62 9.30 15.62 -2.26
C VAL A 62 9.86 16.69 -1.31
N GLU A 63 9.57 17.96 -1.57
CA GLU A 63 9.98 19.08 -0.71
C GLU A 63 9.41 18.97 0.70
N ALA A 64 8.14 18.58 0.84
CA ALA A 64 7.52 18.38 2.14
C ALA A 64 8.21 17.25 2.93
N LEU A 65 8.51 16.13 2.29
CA LEU A 65 9.24 15.03 2.92
C LEU A 65 10.61 15.49 3.41
N GLN A 66 11.39 16.16 2.55
CA GLN A 66 12.72 16.66 2.92
C GLN A 66 12.66 17.62 4.11
N ARG A 67 11.74 18.58 4.08
CA ARG A 67 11.58 19.59 5.12
C ARG A 67 11.19 18.99 6.48
N TRP A 68 10.26 18.04 6.48
CA TRP A 68 9.67 17.51 7.71
C TRP A 68 10.28 16.18 8.19
N SER A 69 11.30 15.67 7.49
CA SER A 69 12.04 14.48 7.91
C SER A 69 12.97 14.74 9.08
N ILE A 70 13.38 15.98 9.36
CA ILE A 70 14.22 16.31 10.52
C ILE A 70 13.31 16.48 11.76
N PRO A 71 13.55 15.76 12.86
CA PRO A 71 12.67 15.79 14.01
C PRO A 71 12.81 17.10 14.79
N GLN A 72 11.68 17.71 15.16
CA GLN A 72 11.66 18.99 15.89
C GLN A 72 11.30 18.83 17.38
N ASN A 73 10.82 17.66 17.78
CA ASN A 73 10.53 17.32 19.17
C ASN A 73 10.62 15.80 19.39
N THR A 74 10.57 15.37 20.66
CA THR A 74 10.70 13.96 21.05
C THR A 74 9.58 13.06 20.53
N GLY A 75 8.39 13.62 20.29
CA GLY A 75 7.24 12.90 19.76
C GLY A 75 7.15 12.88 18.23
N TRP A 76 8.18 13.35 17.52
CA TRP A 76 8.10 13.58 16.07
C TRP A 76 7.71 12.33 15.28
N TYR A 77 8.35 11.20 15.59
CA TYR A 77 8.08 9.90 14.97
C TYR A 77 7.20 8.97 15.83
N GLY A 78 6.53 9.51 16.86
CA GLY A 78 5.62 8.74 17.69
C GLY A 78 4.40 8.25 16.91
N TYR A 79 3.58 7.40 17.54
CA TYR A 79 2.32 6.94 16.96
C TYR A 79 1.41 8.12 16.61
N LYS A 80 1.00 8.17 15.34
CA LYS A 80 0.07 9.16 14.80
C LYS A 80 -1.10 8.40 14.17
N GLY A 81 -2.31 8.76 14.59
CA GLY A 81 -3.54 8.36 13.91
C GLY A 81 -4.07 9.55 13.10
N ASN A 82 -5.29 9.96 13.43
CA ASN A 82 -5.96 11.11 12.84
C ASN A 82 -5.45 12.45 13.41
N ILE A 83 -4.22 12.83 13.07
CA ILE A 83 -3.71 14.14 13.50
C ILE A 83 -4.59 15.26 12.88
N PRO A 84 -5.01 16.27 13.67
CA PRO A 84 -5.95 17.29 13.21
C PRO A 84 -5.51 17.99 11.91
N GLU A 85 -4.22 18.28 11.77
CA GLU A 85 -3.64 19.02 10.67
C GLU A 85 -3.78 18.27 9.33
N SER A 86 -3.60 16.94 9.35
CA SER A 86 -3.80 16.11 8.15
C SER A 86 -5.24 16.13 7.67
N ARG A 87 -6.21 16.07 8.60
CA ARG A 87 -7.64 16.06 8.27
C ARG A 87 -8.09 17.41 7.70
N GLN A 88 -7.61 18.50 8.31
CA GLN A 88 -7.84 19.86 7.83
C GLN A 88 -7.28 20.06 6.42
N ALA A 89 -6.07 19.56 6.14
CA ALA A 89 -5.47 19.64 4.82
C ALA A 89 -6.30 18.89 3.76
N VAL A 90 -6.80 17.69 4.08
CA VAL A 90 -7.66 16.92 3.16
C VAL A 90 -9.00 17.61 2.95
N SER A 91 -9.67 18.08 4.01
CA SER A 91 -10.93 18.82 3.94
C SER A 91 -10.82 20.05 3.04
N ALA A 92 -9.77 20.87 3.24
CA ALA A 92 -9.50 22.05 2.43
C ALA A 92 -9.22 21.69 0.96
N ALA A 93 -8.43 20.64 0.70
CA ALA A 93 -8.13 20.20 -0.65
C ALA A 93 -9.36 19.68 -1.40
N LEU A 94 -10.26 18.95 -0.72
CA LEU A 94 -11.53 18.50 -1.31
C LEU A 94 -12.43 19.67 -1.69
N GLN A 95 -12.51 20.68 -0.83
CA GLN A 95 -13.27 21.88 -1.13
C GLN A 95 -12.67 22.65 -2.32
N ASP A 96 -11.37 22.92 -2.31
CA ASP A 96 -10.68 23.69 -3.36
C ASP A 96 -10.68 22.96 -4.71
N LYS A 97 -10.34 21.67 -4.73
CA LYS A 97 -10.12 20.91 -5.96
C LYS A 97 -11.36 20.24 -6.52
N ARG A 98 -12.38 20.01 -5.69
CA ARG A 98 -13.57 19.23 -6.07
C ARG A 98 -14.88 19.92 -5.69
N GLY A 99 -14.85 21.03 -4.95
CA GLY A 99 -16.06 21.72 -4.48
C GLY A 99 -16.83 20.93 -3.41
N ILE A 100 -16.22 19.90 -2.81
CA ILE A 100 -16.88 19.00 -1.85
C ILE A 100 -16.53 19.44 -0.43
N SER A 101 -17.55 19.78 0.35
CA SER A 101 -17.40 20.11 1.77
C SER A 101 -17.52 18.84 2.63
N ILE A 102 -16.40 18.38 3.20
CA ILE A 102 -16.37 17.31 4.21
C ILE A 102 -15.75 17.88 5.47
N LEU A 103 -16.41 17.67 6.62
CA LEU A 103 -15.88 18.13 7.90
C LEU A 103 -14.61 17.34 8.26
N PRO A 104 -13.57 17.97 8.85
CA PRO A 104 -12.36 17.24 9.26
C PRO A 104 -12.67 16.02 10.12
N GLU A 105 -13.65 16.11 11.02
CA GLU A 105 -14.14 15.03 11.90
C GLU A 105 -14.70 13.80 11.17
N ASP A 106 -15.07 13.93 9.89
CA ASP A 106 -15.57 12.84 9.05
C ASP A 106 -14.45 12.14 8.24
N ILE A 107 -13.20 12.61 8.34
CA ILE A 107 -12.06 12.07 7.60
C ILE A 107 -11.23 11.17 8.50
N PHE A 108 -11.04 9.90 8.12
CA PHE A 108 -10.15 8.97 8.81
C PHE A 108 -8.93 8.67 7.93
N MET A 109 -7.72 8.87 8.48
CA MET A 109 -6.46 8.60 7.80
C MET A 109 -6.14 7.11 7.87
N THR A 110 -5.77 6.52 6.74
CA THR A 110 -5.39 5.10 6.62
C THR A 110 -3.99 4.96 6.01
N ASN A 111 -3.41 3.75 6.06
CA ASN A 111 -2.16 3.44 5.38
C ASN A 111 -2.38 3.18 3.88
N GLY A 112 -3.16 4.04 3.22
CA GLY A 112 -3.56 3.90 1.83
C GLY A 112 -4.86 3.10 1.64
N THR A 113 -5.20 2.88 0.37
CA THR A 113 -6.53 2.41 -0.08
C THR A 113 -6.85 0.96 0.29
N VAL A 114 -5.84 0.10 0.44
CA VAL A 114 -6.03 -1.35 0.69
C VAL A 114 -6.34 -1.65 2.16
N VAL A 115 -6.34 -0.65 3.03
CA VAL A 115 -6.75 -0.82 4.43
C VAL A 115 -8.25 -0.56 4.54
N GLY A 116 -9.03 -1.65 4.42
CA GLY A 116 -10.47 -1.72 4.64
C GLY A 116 -10.88 -3.12 5.09
#